data_AF-A0A5A8APK0-F1
#
_entry.id   AF-A0A5A8APK0-F1
#
_cell.length_a   1.000
_cell.length_b   1.000
_cell.length_c   1.000
_cell.angle_alpha   90.00
_cell.angle_beta   90.00
_cell.angle_gamma   90.00
#
_symmetry.space_group_name_H-M   'P 1'
#
loop_
_entity.id
_entity.type
_entity.pdbx_description
1 polymer ?
#
loop_
_entity_poly.entity_id
_entity_poly.type
_entity_poly.pdbx_seq_one_letter_code
_entity_poly.pdbx_strand_id
1 'polypeptide(L)'
;MMKKKNLDMEARFWSGSEMDSGMKLMETFFQFNDPVTAREMLNNIMICAVKEKSVPPQNAAAVFHFYLALRSFVRACFLISRKRNKWTIEESPENNSPMIMGNLSDKEYKDPVRIFRKAFKAYSTKEYDAFLSSVVYFSLSDSGCEEEKKDHGTVYSSG
;
A
#
# COMPACT_ATOMS: atom_id res chain seq x y z
N MET A 1 -24.52 -15.15 -16.42
CA MET A 1 -24.75 -14.69 -15.03
C MET A 1 -23.43 -14.77 -14.27
N MET A 2 -22.75 -13.65 -14.08
CA MET A 2 -21.41 -13.60 -13.47
C MET A 2 -21.49 -13.89 -11.97
N LYS A 3 -20.71 -14.86 -11.49
CA LYS A 3 -20.51 -15.11 -10.06
C LYS A 3 -19.71 -13.95 -9.48
N LYS A 4 -20.33 -13.14 -8.62
CA LYS A 4 -19.64 -12.16 -7.78
C LYS A 4 -18.67 -12.93 -6.87
N LYS A 5 -17.38 -12.79 -7.13
CA LYS A 5 -16.33 -13.22 -6.20
C LYS A 5 -16.31 -12.20 -5.08
N ASN A 6 -17.13 -12.42 -4.05
CA ASN A 6 -16.98 -11.67 -2.80
C ASN A 6 -15.56 -11.95 -2.29
N LEU A 7 -14.76 -10.89 -2.26
CA LEU A 7 -13.41 -10.86 -1.75
C LEU A 7 -13.48 -10.95 -0.22
N ASP A 8 -13.81 -12.15 0.26
CA ASP A 8 -13.46 -12.58 1.59
C ASP A 8 -11.94 -12.85 1.62
N MET A 9 -11.17 -11.76 1.48
CA MET A 9 -9.71 -11.77 1.55
C MET A 9 -9.23 -12.08 2.97
N GLU A 10 -10.09 -11.89 3.98
CA GLU A 10 -9.71 -12.17 5.36
C GLU A 10 -9.86 -13.65 5.70
N ALA A 11 -10.97 -14.35 5.42
CA ALA A 11 -11.15 -15.68 6.02
C ALA A 11 -10.43 -16.84 5.30
N ARG A 12 -10.30 -16.81 3.96
CA ARG A 12 -9.67 -17.92 3.20
C ARG A 12 -8.15 -17.98 3.30
N PHE A 13 -7.51 -16.96 3.88
CA PHE A 13 -6.05 -16.85 3.93
C PHE A 13 -5.43 -17.48 5.18
N TRP A 14 -6.22 -17.88 6.18
CA TRP A 14 -5.71 -18.44 7.44
C TRP A 14 -5.56 -19.97 7.46
N SER A 15 -5.88 -20.67 6.37
CA SER A 15 -5.79 -22.15 6.31
C SER A 15 -4.41 -22.69 5.91
N GLY A 16 -3.40 -21.82 5.75
CA GLY A 16 -2.00 -22.17 5.43
C GLY A 16 -1.04 -21.83 6.57
N SER A 17 0.23 -22.22 6.46
CA SER A 17 1.22 -21.74 7.44
C SER A 17 1.29 -20.19 7.37
N GLU A 18 1.52 -19.51 8.50
CA GLU A 18 1.59 -18.02 8.51
C GLU A 18 2.60 -17.45 7.48
N MET A 19 3.57 -18.25 7.00
CA MET A 19 4.53 -17.84 5.98
C MET A 19 3.91 -17.90 4.58
N ASP A 20 3.23 -19.00 4.26
CA ASP A 20 2.59 -19.18 2.96
C ASP A 20 1.44 -18.19 2.78
N SER A 21 0.71 -17.90 3.86
CA SER A 21 -0.33 -16.87 3.84
C SER A 21 0.25 -15.47 3.70
N GLY A 22 1.31 -15.12 4.42
CA GLY A 22 2.01 -13.84 4.27
C GLY A 22 2.62 -13.64 2.88
N MET A 23 3.34 -14.64 2.37
CA MET A 23 3.94 -14.60 1.03
C MET A 23 2.88 -14.45 -0.06
N LYS A 24 1.80 -15.23 0.00
CA LYS A 24 0.71 -15.15 -0.95
C LYS A 24 0.02 -13.80 -0.94
N LEU A 25 -0.16 -13.18 0.23
CA LEU A 25 -0.72 -11.83 0.35
C LEU A 25 0.22 -10.78 -0.27
N MET A 26 1.52 -10.90 -0.01
CA MET A 26 2.53 -10.01 -0.59
C MET A 26 2.61 -10.14 -2.12
N GLU A 27 2.61 -11.36 -2.65
CA GLU A 27 2.57 -11.63 -4.09
C GLU A 27 1.30 -11.08 -4.72
N THR A 28 0.14 -11.31 -4.09
CA THR A 28 -1.14 -10.78 -4.55
C THR A 28 -1.10 -9.25 -4.62
N PHE A 29 -0.50 -8.58 -3.64
CA PHE A 29 -0.34 -7.12 -3.68
C PHE A 29 0.41 -6.68 -4.94
N PHE A 30 1.57 -7.28 -5.23
CA PHE A 30 2.39 -6.90 -6.38
C PHE A 30 1.85 -7.39 -7.74
N GLN A 31 0.95 -8.37 -7.77
CA GLN A 31 0.21 -8.74 -8.99
C GLN A 31 -0.76 -7.64 -9.44
N PHE A 32 -1.34 -6.90 -8.50
CA PHE A 32 -2.32 -5.85 -8.80
C PHE A 32 -1.75 -4.43 -8.69
N ASN A 33 -0.59 -4.27 -8.06
CA ASN A 33 0.06 -2.99 -7.82
C ASN A 33 1.54 -3.14 -8.15
N ASP A 34 1.93 -2.83 -9.38
CA ASP A 34 3.36 -2.82 -9.69
C ASP A 34 4.08 -1.79 -8.80
N PRO A 35 5.37 -2.00 -8.47
CA PRO A 35 6.07 -1.17 -7.50
C PRO A 35 6.11 0.33 -7.85
N VAL A 36 6.09 0.68 -9.14
CA VAL A 36 6.13 2.08 -9.58
C VAL A 36 4.78 2.72 -9.31
N THR A 37 3.70 2.11 -9.80
CA THR A 37 2.32 2.58 -9.56
C THR A 37 1.98 2.63 -8.08
N ALA A 38 2.38 1.61 -7.30
CA ALA A 38 2.14 1.58 -5.86
C ALA A 38 2.83 2.75 -5.14
N ARG A 39 4.06 3.09 -5.55
CA ARG A 39 4.82 4.21 -4.99
C ARG A 39 4.20 5.54 -5.36
N GLU A 40 3.81 5.72 -6.62
CA GLU A 40 3.15 6.95 -7.09
C GLU A 40 1.82 7.18 -6.37
N MET A 41 1.00 6.13 -6.25
CA MET A 41 -0.28 6.20 -5.53
C MET A 41 -0.07 6.57 -4.06
N LEU A 42 0.89 5.95 -3.37
CA LEU A 42 1.22 6.28 -2.00
C LEU A 42 1.70 7.74 -1.86
N ASN A 43 2.58 8.19 -2.76
CA ASN A 43 3.06 9.57 -2.76
C ASN A 43 1.92 10.57 -2.97
N ASN A 44 1.02 10.32 -3.92
CA ASN A 44 -0.12 11.18 -4.18
C ASN A 44 -1.03 11.26 -2.95
N ILE A 45 -1.36 10.13 -2.32
CA ILE A 45 -2.15 10.08 -1.09
C ILE A 45 -1.47 10.87 0.04
N MET A 46 -0.15 10.73 0.21
CA MET A 46 0.62 11.48 1.21
C MET A 46 0.62 12.99 0.94
N ILE A 47 0.81 13.43 -0.31
CA ILE A 47 0.81 14.85 -0.68
C ILE A 47 -0.59 15.47 -0.47
N CYS A 48 -1.64 14.77 -0.92
CA CYS A 48 -3.02 15.21 -0.69
C CYS A 48 -3.35 15.31 0.80
N ALA A 49 -2.85 14.39 1.64
CA ALA A 49 -3.07 14.42 3.08
C ALA A 49 -2.47 15.66 3.77
N VAL A 50 -1.43 16.27 3.19
CA VAL A 50 -0.77 17.47 3.73
C VAL A 50 -1.25 18.79 3.10
N LYS A 51 -2.32 18.76 2.30
CA LYS A 51 -3.03 19.91 1.71
C LYS A 51 -2.26 20.72 0.65
N GLU A 52 -1.43 20.06 -0.16
CA GLU A 52 -0.86 20.75 -1.32
C GLU A 52 -1.89 20.80 -2.47
N LYS A 53 -2.40 22.00 -2.77
CA LYS A 53 -3.48 22.25 -3.77
C LYS A 53 -3.09 21.95 -5.23
N SER A 54 -1.89 21.44 -5.48
CA SER A 54 -1.34 21.23 -6.83
C SER A 54 -1.58 19.82 -7.37
N VAL A 55 -2.08 18.88 -6.55
CA VAL A 55 -2.32 17.49 -6.98
C VAL A 55 -3.74 17.34 -7.53
N PRO A 56 -3.93 16.73 -8.72
CA PRO A 56 -5.25 16.43 -9.23
C PRO A 56 -6.09 15.59 -8.25
N PRO A 57 -7.41 15.83 -8.14
CA PRO A 57 -8.27 15.06 -7.26
C PRO A 57 -8.18 13.57 -7.60
N GLN A 58 -7.87 12.76 -6.59
CA GLN A 58 -7.78 11.31 -6.74
C GLN A 58 -9.18 10.69 -6.72
N ASN A 59 -9.38 9.65 -7.54
CA ASN A 59 -10.61 8.87 -7.46
C ASN A 59 -10.72 8.21 -6.07
N ALA A 60 -11.72 8.59 -5.28
CA ALA A 60 -11.89 8.12 -3.91
C ALA A 60 -12.00 6.58 -3.81
N ALA A 61 -12.63 5.93 -4.79
CA ALA A 61 -12.69 4.47 -4.84
C ALA A 61 -11.31 3.85 -5.08
N ALA A 62 -10.49 4.44 -5.97
CA ALA A 62 -9.12 3.98 -6.21
C ALA A 62 -8.25 4.14 -4.96
N VAL A 63 -8.34 5.27 -4.26
CA VAL A 63 -7.65 5.51 -2.98
C VAL A 63 -8.05 4.47 -1.93
N PHE A 64 -9.36 4.22 -1.80
CA PHE A 64 -9.86 3.26 -0.83
C PHE A 64 -9.45 1.81 -1.16
N HIS A 65 -9.48 1.41 -2.43
CA HIS A 65 -9.00 0.09 -2.84
C HIS A 65 -7.50 -0.07 -2.59
N PHE A 66 -6.70 0.95 -2.91
CA PHE A 66 -5.27 0.94 -2.63
C PHE A 66 -4.99 0.87 -1.12
N TYR A 67 -5.73 1.61 -0.31
CA TYR A 67 -5.66 1.54 1.16
C TYR A 67 -5.89 0.12 1.70
N LEU A 68 -6.93 -0.57 1.23
CA LEU A 68 -7.21 -1.95 1.64
C LEU A 68 -6.09 -2.90 1.22
N ALA A 69 -5.59 -2.76 -0.02
CA ALA A 69 -4.47 -3.55 -0.51
C ALA A 69 -3.19 -3.31 0.32
N LEU A 70 -2.90 -2.05 0.64
CA LEU A 70 -1.73 -1.65 1.42
C LEU A 70 -1.80 -2.14 2.88
N ARG A 71 -2.98 -2.08 3.51
CA ARG A 71 -3.18 -2.68 4.85
C ARG A 71 -2.97 -4.19 4.83
N SER A 72 -3.46 -4.86 3.80
CA SER A 72 -3.22 -6.30 3.61
C SER A 72 -1.73 -6.60 3.46
N PHE A 73 -1.01 -5.80 2.67
CA PHE A 73 0.44 -5.89 2.52
C PHE A 73 1.19 -5.67 3.84
N VAL A 74 0.82 -4.68 4.65
CA VAL A 74 1.43 -4.47 5.97
C VAL A 74 1.23 -5.69 6.88
N ARG A 75 0.03 -6.28 6.88
CA ARG A 75 -0.25 -7.50 7.65
C ARG A 75 0.58 -8.69 7.14
N ALA A 76 0.74 -8.82 5.83
CA ALA A 76 1.62 -9.83 5.22
C ALA A 76 3.06 -9.69 5.71
N CYS A 77 3.61 -8.47 5.65
CA CYS A 77 4.95 -8.15 6.15
C CYS A 77 5.09 -8.47 7.65
N PHE A 78 4.05 -8.21 8.45
CA PHE A 78 4.05 -8.56 9.87
C PHE A 78 4.12 -10.08 10.09
N LEU A 79 3.32 -10.87 9.37
CA LEU A 79 3.37 -12.33 9.44
C LEU A 79 4.75 -12.88 9.07
N ILE A 80 5.35 -12.34 8.01
CA ILE A 80 6.72 -12.69 7.60
C ILE A 80 7.73 -12.35 8.70
N SER A 81 7.59 -11.17 9.34
CA SER A 81 8.52 -10.71 10.40
C SER A 81 8.58 -11.63 11.63
N ARG A 82 7.48 -12.31 11.98
CA ARG A 82 7.37 -13.15 13.19
C ARG A 82 8.07 -14.51 13.05
N LYS A 83 8.47 -14.91 11.84
CA LYS A 83 9.11 -16.20 11.62
C LYS A 83 10.49 -16.24 12.25
N ARG A 84 10.87 -17.39 12.82
CA ARG A 84 12.18 -17.61 13.45
C ARG A 84 13.30 -17.92 12.45
N ASN A 85 12.95 -18.47 11.28
CA ASN A 85 13.92 -18.89 10.28
C ASN A 85 14.38 -17.71 9.42
N LYS A 86 15.65 -17.75 8.97
CA LYS A 86 16.17 -16.84 7.94
C LYS A 86 15.52 -17.24 6.63
N TRP A 87 14.87 -16.29 5.95
CA TRP A 87 14.55 -16.48 4.55
C TRP A 87 15.87 -16.33 3.80
N THR A 88 16.46 -17.45 3.43
CA THR A 88 17.64 -17.47 2.59
C THR A 88 17.13 -17.46 1.16
N ILE A 89 17.24 -16.32 0.48
CA ILE A 89 17.09 -16.31 -0.98
C ILE A 89 18.24 -17.18 -1.50
N GLU A 90 17.95 -18.23 -2.25
CA GLU A 90 19.00 -19.02 -2.90
C GLU A 90 19.88 -18.05 -3.71
N GLU A 91 21.19 -18.05 -3.44
CA GLU A 91 22.13 -17.20 -4.17
C GLU A 91 22.05 -17.59 -5.65
N SER A 92 21.37 -16.78 -6.46
CA SER A 92 21.49 -16.87 -7.91
C SER A 92 22.98 -16.77 -8.25
N PRO A 93 23.57 -17.73 -8.98
CA PRO A 93 25.01 -17.70 -9.31
C PRO A 93 25.41 -16.47 -10.13
N GLU A 94 24.44 -15.79 -10.73
CA GLU A 94 24.64 -14.69 -11.65
C GLU A 94 23.90 -13.45 -11.14
N ASN A 95 24.62 -12.32 -11.06
CA ASN A 95 24.14 -10.97 -10.80
C ASN A 95 23.92 -10.55 -9.33
N ASN A 96 25.02 -10.38 -8.61
CA ASN A 96 25.14 -9.35 -7.56
C ASN A 96 25.20 -7.93 -8.17
N SER A 97 24.28 -7.59 -9.09
CA SER A 97 24.23 -6.24 -9.66
C SER A 97 23.65 -5.28 -8.61
N PRO A 98 24.29 -4.12 -8.34
CA PRO A 98 23.74 -3.09 -7.46
C PRO A 98 22.31 -2.67 -7.84
N MET A 99 21.98 -2.80 -9.13
CA MET A 99 20.67 -2.47 -9.68
C MET A 99 19.55 -3.41 -9.20
N ILE A 100 19.88 -4.66 -8.83
CA ILE A 100 18.93 -5.65 -8.29
C ILE A 100 18.73 -5.46 -6.78
N MET A 101 19.75 -4.93 -6.08
CA MET A 101 19.73 -4.77 -4.62
C MET A 101 18.99 -3.49 -4.17
N GLY A 102 18.89 -2.49 -5.04
CA GLY A 102 18.19 -1.23 -4.73
C GLY A 102 18.82 -0.51 -3.54
N ASN A 103 18.00 -0.17 -2.53
CA ASN A 103 18.45 0.50 -1.30
C ASN A 103 18.85 -0.48 -0.18
N LEU A 104 18.86 -1.79 -0.44
CA LEU A 104 19.20 -2.77 0.57
C LEU A 104 20.72 -2.89 0.71
N SER A 105 21.22 -3.08 1.93
CA SER A 105 22.58 -3.57 2.12
C SER A 105 22.69 -5.06 1.77
N ASP A 106 23.89 -5.56 1.47
CA ASP A 106 24.12 -7.00 1.22
C ASP A 106 23.53 -7.89 2.32
N LYS A 107 23.63 -7.45 3.57
CA LYS A 107 23.10 -8.16 4.74
C LYS A 107 21.57 -8.15 4.80
N GLU A 108 20.93 -7.10 4.31
CA GLU A 108 19.47 -6.99 4.22
C GLU A 108 18.93 -7.75 3.01
N TYR A 109 19.67 -7.76 1.91
CA TYR A 109 19.33 -8.54 0.72
C TYR A 109 19.35 -10.05 1.01
N LYS A 110 20.39 -10.53 1.74
CA LYS A 110 20.51 -11.95 2.12
C LYS A 110 19.51 -12.42 3.18
N ASP A 111 18.92 -11.50 3.95
CA ASP A 111 17.90 -11.80 4.96
C ASP A 111 16.81 -10.71 4.96
N PRO A 112 15.89 -10.72 3.99
CA PRO A 112 14.86 -9.70 3.85
C PRO A 112 13.89 -9.69 5.05
N VAL A 113 13.75 -10.81 5.76
CA VAL A 113 12.94 -10.91 6.98
C VAL A 113 13.45 -9.94 8.06
N ARG A 114 14.76 -9.69 8.10
CA ARG A 114 15.37 -8.74 9.04
C ARG A 114 14.84 -7.32 8.87
N ILE A 115 14.54 -6.92 7.63
CA ILE A 115 14.00 -5.58 7.31
C ILE A 115 12.61 -5.45 7.93
N PHE A 116 11.75 -6.45 7.74
CA PHE A 116 10.41 -6.46 8.33
C PHE A 116 10.48 -6.46 9.86
N ARG A 117 11.36 -7.27 10.47
CA ARG A 117 11.56 -7.24 11.93
C ARG A 117 11.98 -5.86 12.44
N LYS A 118 12.86 -5.16 11.72
CA LYS A 118 13.28 -3.80 12.07
C LYS A 118 12.11 -2.82 11.97
N ALA A 119 11.34 -2.89 10.89
CA ALA A 119 10.16 -2.05 10.69
C ALA A 119 9.10 -2.25 11.79
N PHE A 120 8.83 -3.50 12.19
CA PHE A 120 7.86 -3.83 13.24
C PHE A 120 8.40 -3.71 14.67
N LYS A 121 9.70 -3.50 14.84
CA LYS A 121 10.30 -3.07 16.11
C LYS A 121 10.13 -1.56 16.33
N ALA A 122 10.12 -0.77 15.24
CA ALA A 122 9.93 0.67 15.30
C ALA A 122 8.46 1.05 15.49
N TYR A 123 7.55 0.36 14.81
CA TYR A 123 6.11 0.60 14.87
C TYR A 123 5.33 -0.71 14.87
N SER A 124 4.31 -0.81 15.71
CA SER A 124 3.38 -1.93 15.73
C SER A 124 2.46 -1.93 14.50
N THR A 125 1.87 -3.08 14.19
CA THR A 125 0.86 -3.20 13.12
C THR A 125 -0.33 -2.25 13.34
N LYS A 126 -0.68 -1.95 14.60
CA LYS A 126 -1.75 -0.99 14.94
C LYS A 126 -1.35 0.44 14.61
N GLU A 127 -0.10 0.82 14.86
CA GLU A 127 0.40 2.16 14.51
C GLU A 127 0.46 2.35 13.00
N TYR A 128 0.87 1.32 12.24
CA TYR A 128 0.79 1.36 10.78
C TYR A 128 -0.67 1.48 10.29
N ASP A 129 -1.59 0.69 10.84
CA ASP A 129 -3.02 0.77 10.48
C ASP A 129 -3.61 2.15 10.79
N ALA A 130 -3.27 2.73 11.94
CA ALA A 130 -3.71 4.07 12.33
C ALA A 130 -3.14 5.12 11.37
N PHE A 131 -1.83 5.10 11.12
CA PHE A 131 -1.16 6.00 10.20
C PHE A 131 -1.78 5.96 8.80
N LEU A 132 -1.91 4.78 8.20
CA LEU A 132 -2.50 4.62 6.87
C LEU A 132 -3.94 5.14 6.81
N SER A 133 -4.72 4.88 7.85
CA SER A 133 -6.10 5.36 7.93
C SER A 133 -6.15 6.88 8.02
N SER A 134 -5.26 7.51 8.80
CA SER A 134 -5.14 8.96 8.89
C SER A 134 -4.76 9.59 7.56
N VAL A 135 -3.74 9.06 6.88
CA VAL A 135 -3.29 9.60 5.59
C VAL A 135 -4.42 9.53 4.57
N VAL A 136 -5.11 8.39 4.47
CA VAL A 136 -6.23 8.22 3.53
C VAL A 136 -7.39 9.14 3.89
N TYR A 137 -7.75 9.24 5.17
CA TYR A 137 -8.80 10.13 5.64
C TYR A 137 -8.52 11.58 5.24
N PHE A 138 -7.31 12.08 5.51
CA PHE A 138 -6.95 13.46 5.16
C PHE A 138 -6.86 13.67 3.66
N SER A 139 -6.35 12.68 2.90
CA SER A 139 -6.24 12.77 1.44
C SER A 139 -7.60 12.88 0.73
N LEU A 140 -8.65 12.32 1.34
CA LEU A 140 -10.02 12.34 0.83
C LEU A 140 -10.88 13.45 1.45
N SER A 141 -10.37 14.16 2.46
CA SER A 141 -11.12 15.21 3.12
C SER A 141 -11.27 16.43 2.20
N ASP A 142 -12.42 17.09 2.27
CA ASP A 142 -12.80 18.29 1.48
C ASP A 142 -11.87 19.50 1.72
N SER A 143 -10.89 19.36 2.60
CA SER A 143 -9.80 20.31 2.78
C SER A 143 -8.61 20.12 1.82
N GLY A 144 -8.70 19.15 0.90
CA GLY A 144 -7.62 18.72 0.00
C GLY A 144 -7.78 19.08 -1.48
N CYS A 145 -8.99 19.19 -2.02
CA CYS A 145 -9.25 19.52 -3.42
C CYS A 145 -10.68 20.04 -3.55
N GLU A 146 -10.89 21.36 -3.44
CA GLU A 146 -12.18 21.90 -3.87
C GLU A 146 -12.30 21.70 -5.38
N GLU A 147 -13.34 20.97 -5.80
CA GLU A 147 -13.82 21.05 -7.16
C GLU A 147 -14.25 22.51 -7.39
N GLU A 148 -13.57 23.22 -8.29
CA GLU A 148 -14.06 24.50 -8.80
C GLU A 148 -15.46 24.27 -9.37
N LYS A 149 -16.48 24.53 -8.56
CA LYS A 149 -17.84 24.76 -9.06
C LYS A 149 -17.76 26.03 -9.88
N LYS A 150 -17.67 25.88 -11.20
CA LYS A 150 -17.95 26.95 -12.15
C LYS A 150 -19.38 27.40 -11.91
N ASP A 151 -19.50 28.50 -11.17
CA ASP A 151 -20.74 29.26 -11.01
C ASP A 151 -21.24 29.64 -12.41
N HIS A 152 -22.20 28.85 -12.92
CA HIS A 152 -22.96 29.25 -14.10
C HIS A 152 -23.95 30.28 -13.62
N GLY A 153 -23.46 31.52 -13.50
CA GLY A 153 -24.29 32.71 -13.34
C GLY A 153 -25.37 32.69 -14.41
N THR A 154 -26.57 32.30 -14.02
CA THR A 154 -27.75 32.47 -14.85
C THR A 154 -28.42 33.74 -14.35
N VAL A 155 -27.94 34.85 -14.88
CA VAL A 155 -28.67 36.12 -14.87
C VAL A 155 -29.89 35.91 -15.75
N TYR A 156 -31.07 35.75 -15.14
CA TYR A 156 -32.31 36.09 -15.81
C TYR A 156 -32.84 37.38 -15.20
N SER A 157 -32.49 38.49 -15.85
CA SER A 157 -33.25 39.72 -15.80
C SER A 157 -34.05 39.84 -17.09
N SER A 158 -35.37 39.97 -16.90
CA SER A 158 -36.29 40.85 -17.65
C SER A 158 -36.67 40.49 -19.09
N GLY A 159 -37.96 40.17 -19.23
CA GLY A 159 -38.78 40.22 -20.44
C GLY A 159 -40.23 40.01 -20.04
#